data_AF-A0AAD3HQL7-F1
#
_entry.id   AF-A0AAD3HQL7-F1
#
_cell.length_a   1.000
_cell.length_b   1.000
_cell.length_c   1.000
_cell.angle_alpha   90.00
_cell.angle_beta   90.00
_cell.angle_gamma   90.00
#
_symmetry.space_group_name_H-M   'P 1'
#
loop_
_entity.id
_entity.type
_entity.pdbx_description
1 polymer ?
#
loop_
_entity_poly.entity_id
_entity_poly.type
_entity_poly.pdbx_seq_one_letter_code
_entity_poly.pdbx_strand_id
1 'polypeptide(L)'
;MSKKNNKSTKRKAHEFDLQREKAEADERAKKLAKKQNAGVQKVKKNKGVRIRKGVVVKGIKVVDAETKSKVKSVLAKAARAKAKARMDVDDAAAPRVKRTKKTSGNSKKAAGKDMMDTQ
;
A
#
# COMPACT_ATOMS: atom_id res chain seq x y z
N MET A 1 -25.87 -67.27 33.89
CA MET A 1 -25.23 -65.95 33.67
C MET A 1 -26.25 -64.84 33.93
N SER A 2 -26.01 -64.00 34.96
CA SER A 2 -26.98 -63.01 35.46
C SER A 2 -27.23 -61.86 34.48
N LYS A 3 -28.51 -61.61 34.15
CA LYS A 3 -28.96 -60.51 33.27
C LYS A 3 -28.61 -59.11 33.82
N LYS A 4 -28.23 -58.98 35.09
CA LYS A 4 -27.85 -57.70 35.73
C LYS A 4 -26.48 -57.18 35.25
N ASN A 5 -25.56 -58.07 34.86
CA ASN A 5 -24.18 -57.69 34.52
C ASN A 5 -24.05 -57.15 33.08
N ASN A 6 -25.01 -57.47 32.21
CA ASN A 6 -25.03 -57.01 30.81
C ASN A 6 -25.64 -55.61 30.63
N LYS A 7 -26.42 -55.11 31.60
CA LYS A 7 -27.03 -53.77 31.51
C LYS A 7 -26.02 -52.65 31.79
N SER A 8 -25.13 -52.85 32.76
CA SER A 8 -24.12 -51.86 33.12
C SER A 8 -23.02 -51.73 32.07
N THR A 9 -22.58 -52.84 31.48
CA THR A 9 -21.62 -52.86 30.36
C THR A 9 -22.18 -52.17 29.11
N LYS A 10 -23.45 -52.41 28.76
CA LYS A 10 -24.11 -51.72 27.65
C LYS A 10 -24.25 -50.20 27.88
N ARG A 11 -24.57 -49.77 29.11
CA ARG A 11 -24.62 -48.34 29.46
C ARG A 11 -23.25 -47.67 29.36
N LYS A 12 -22.20 -48.32 29.89
CA LYS A 12 -20.82 -47.82 29.81
C LYS A 12 -20.30 -47.71 28.38
N ALA A 13 -20.63 -48.67 27.50
CA ALA A 13 -20.27 -48.60 26.09
C ALA A 13 -20.92 -47.39 25.40
N HIS A 14 -22.23 -47.19 25.62
CA HIS A 14 -22.95 -46.03 25.07
C HIS A 14 -22.43 -44.68 25.60
N GLU A 15 -22.09 -44.61 26.88
CA GLU A 15 -21.47 -43.41 27.46
C GLU A 15 -20.11 -43.10 26.81
N PHE A 16 -19.30 -44.13 26.52
CA PHE A 16 -18.02 -43.98 25.85
C PHE A 16 -18.17 -43.51 24.39
N ASP A 17 -19.14 -44.08 23.67
CA ASP A 17 -19.45 -43.68 22.30
C ASP A 17 -19.93 -42.22 22.22
N LEU A 18 -20.79 -41.80 23.16
CA LEU A 18 -21.22 -40.40 23.27
C LEU A 18 -20.07 -39.44 23.59
N GLN A 19 -19.11 -39.85 24.42
CA GLN A 19 -17.94 -39.03 24.73
C GLN A 19 -17.02 -38.88 23.51
N ARG A 20 -16.84 -39.96 22.75
CA ARG A 20 -16.06 -39.94 21.51
C ARG A 20 -16.70 -39.03 20.46
N GLU A 21 -18.02 -39.10 20.28
CA GLU A 21 -18.73 -38.24 19.33
C GLU A 21 -18.64 -36.76 19.70
N LYS A 22 -18.76 -36.43 21.00
CA LYS A 22 -18.56 -35.06 21.51
C LYS A 22 -17.14 -34.56 21.26
N ALA A 23 -16.12 -35.38 21.51
CA ALA A 23 -14.73 -35.01 21.25
C ALA A 23 -14.46 -34.78 19.76
N GLU A 24 -15.03 -35.60 18.87
CA GLU A 24 -14.91 -35.43 17.42
C GLU A 24 -15.66 -34.17 16.93
N ALA A 25 -16.81 -33.84 17.53
CA ALA A 25 -17.54 -32.61 17.25
C ALA A 25 -16.74 -31.36 17.68
N ASP A 26 -16.13 -31.39 18.86
CA ASP A 26 -15.26 -30.31 19.35
C ASP A 26 -14.01 -30.12 18.48
N GLU A 27 -13.41 -31.21 17.99
CA GLU A 27 -12.31 -31.13 17.05
C GLU A 27 -12.71 -30.50 15.70
N ARG A 28 -13.87 -30.85 15.16
CA ARG A 28 -14.39 -30.25 13.92
C ARG A 28 -14.70 -28.77 14.12
N ALA A 29 -15.31 -28.39 15.25
CA ALA A 29 -15.56 -27.01 15.61
C ALA A 29 -14.26 -26.20 15.73
N LYS A 30 -13.23 -26.75 16.40
CA LYS A 30 -11.89 -26.14 16.50
C LYS A 30 -11.22 -25.98 15.14
N LYS A 31 -11.34 -26.95 14.24
CA LYS A 31 -10.79 -26.89 12.87
C LYS A 31 -11.50 -25.81 12.03
N LEU A 32 -12.81 -25.66 12.17
CA LEU A 32 -13.58 -24.59 11.50
C LEU A 32 -13.22 -23.20 12.04
N ALA A 33 -13.09 -23.05 13.36
CA ALA A 33 -12.69 -21.78 13.98
C ALA A 33 -11.28 -21.33 13.57
N LYS A 34 -10.32 -22.27 13.43
CA LYS A 34 -8.97 -21.96 12.92
C LYS A 34 -8.98 -21.46 11.47
N LYS A 35 -9.86 -22.00 10.62
CA LYS A 35 -10.01 -21.55 9.23
C LYS A 35 -10.60 -20.14 9.14
N GLN A 36 -11.55 -19.80 10.00
CA GLN A 36 -12.16 -18.45 10.02
C GLN A 36 -11.19 -17.38 10.52
N ASN A 37 -10.34 -17.69 11.50
CA ASN A 37 -9.34 -16.75 12.02
C ASN A 37 -8.11 -16.57 11.11
N ALA A 38 -7.89 -17.46 10.14
CA ALA A 38 -6.78 -17.36 9.18
C ALA A 38 -6.98 -16.26 8.12
N GLY A 39 -8.19 -15.69 7.99
CA GLY A 39 -8.52 -14.69 6.97
C GLY A 39 -8.24 -13.23 7.34
N VAL A 40 -7.99 -12.92 8.62
CA VAL A 40 -7.76 -11.53 9.06
C VAL A 40 -6.28 -11.18 8.92
N GLN A 41 -5.87 -10.92 7.67
CA GLN A 41 -4.52 -10.45 7.37
C GLN A 41 -4.34 -9.06 8.00
N LYS A 42 -3.54 -8.98 9.07
CA LYS A 42 -3.22 -7.71 9.74
C LYS A 42 -2.57 -6.77 8.73
N VAL A 43 -3.31 -5.73 8.30
CA VAL A 43 -2.80 -4.71 7.39
C VAL A 43 -1.66 -3.99 8.08
N LYS A 44 -0.42 -4.28 7.67
CA LYS A 44 0.75 -3.55 8.15
C LYS A 44 0.66 -2.12 7.64
N LYS A 45 0.69 -1.14 8.54
CA LYS A 45 0.76 0.27 8.17
C LYS A 45 2.08 0.51 7.44
N ASN A 46 2.02 0.93 6.18
CA ASN A 46 3.22 1.28 5.43
C ASN A 46 3.87 2.51 6.07
N LYS A 47 5.17 2.41 6.36
CA LYS A 47 5.97 3.55 6.80
C LYS A 47 6.03 4.56 5.63
N GLY A 48 5.97 5.86 5.94
CA GLY A 48 5.96 6.92 4.92
C GLY A 48 7.19 6.89 3.99
N VAL A 49 7.06 7.48 2.81
CA VAL A 49 8.14 7.53 1.81
C VAL A 49 9.16 8.62 2.20
N ARG A 50 10.43 8.24 2.42
CA ARG A 50 11.52 9.19 2.66
C ARG A 50 12.19 9.58 1.34
N ILE A 51 12.06 10.85 0.94
CA ILE A 51 12.77 11.40 -0.23
C ILE A 51 14.11 11.98 0.25
N ARG A 52 15.22 11.58 -0.37
CA ARG A 52 16.56 12.09 -0.03
C ARG A 52 16.72 13.54 -0.51
N LYS A 53 17.55 14.33 0.19
CA LYS A 53 17.87 15.72 -0.21
C LYS A 53 18.47 15.73 -1.61
N GLY A 54 17.98 16.60 -2.50
CA GLY A 54 18.43 16.70 -3.89
C GLY A 54 17.72 15.74 -4.87
N VAL A 55 16.86 14.83 -4.40
CA VAL A 55 16.07 13.96 -5.28
C VAL A 55 14.72 14.60 -5.58
N VAL A 56 14.41 14.80 -6.85
CA VAL A 56 13.10 15.29 -7.32
C VAL A 56 12.28 14.12 -7.84
N VAL A 57 11.09 13.93 -7.28
CA VAL A 57 10.15 12.89 -7.75
C VAL A 57 9.48 13.38 -9.04
N LYS A 58 9.77 12.72 -10.16
CA LYS A 58 9.18 13.05 -11.48
C LYS A 58 7.68 12.76 -11.54
N GLY A 59 7.20 11.74 -10.83
CA GLY A 59 5.80 11.36 -10.78
C GLY A 59 5.56 10.05 -10.00
N ILE A 60 4.29 9.74 -9.74
CA ILE A 60 3.86 8.53 -9.03
C ILE A 60 3.08 7.64 -10.00
N LYS A 61 3.55 6.40 -10.23
CA LYS A 61 2.86 5.42 -11.07
C LYS A 61 1.87 4.63 -10.22
N VAL A 62 0.58 4.83 -10.45
CA VAL A 62 -0.49 4.00 -9.85
C VAL A 62 -0.74 2.81 -10.77
N VAL A 63 -0.75 1.59 -10.23
CA VAL A 63 -0.91 0.34 -11.02
C VAL A 63 -2.35 -0.19 -10.95
N ASP A 64 -2.95 -0.13 -9.77
CA ASP A 64 -4.30 -0.63 -9.52
C ASP A 64 -5.39 0.24 -10.18
N ALA A 65 -6.41 -0.41 -10.74
CA ALA A 65 -7.45 0.20 -11.56
C ALA A 65 -8.44 1.03 -10.73
N GLU A 66 -8.84 0.54 -9.55
CA GLU A 66 -9.81 1.22 -8.69
C GLU A 66 -9.22 2.48 -8.07
N THR A 67 -7.96 2.42 -7.65
CA THR A 67 -7.26 3.59 -7.12
C THR A 67 -6.94 4.63 -8.19
N LYS A 68 -6.68 4.22 -9.45
CA LYS A 68 -6.47 5.14 -10.59
C LYS A 68 -7.67 6.07 -10.82
N SER A 69 -8.90 5.56 -10.79
CA SER A 69 -10.10 6.38 -11.04
C SER A 69 -10.29 7.41 -9.91
N LYS A 70 -10.10 7.00 -8.66
CA LYS A 70 -10.13 7.88 -7.49
C LYS A 70 -9.07 8.98 -7.61
N VAL A 71 -7.81 8.63 -7.89
CA VAL A 71 -6.71 9.60 -8.07
C VAL A 71 -7.02 10.59 -9.20
N LYS A 72 -7.51 10.11 -10.36
CA LYS A 72 -7.90 10.98 -11.48
C LYS A 72 -8.99 11.98 -11.07
N SER A 73 -10.01 11.54 -10.33
CA SER A 73 -11.10 12.44 -9.90
C SER A 73 -10.61 13.50 -8.91
N VAL A 74 -9.71 13.15 -7.98
CA VAL A 74 -9.11 14.10 -7.03
C VAL A 74 -8.24 15.12 -7.77
N LEU A 75 -7.40 14.67 -8.72
CA LEU A 75 -6.58 15.57 -9.53
C LEU A 75 -7.42 16.50 -10.39
N ALA A 76 -8.51 16.02 -10.99
CA ALA A 76 -9.43 16.84 -11.76
C ALA A 76 -10.13 17.90 -10.89
N LYS A 77 -10.56 17.54 -9.67
CA LYS A 77 -11.12 18.51 -8.70
C LYS A 77 -10.09 19.57 -8.30
N ALA A 78 -8.87 19.16 -7.99
CA ALA A 78 -7.78 20.07 -7.64
C ALA A 78 -7.42 21.01 -8.81
N ALA A 79 -7.42 20.52 -10.04
CA ALA A 79 -7.17 21.32 -11.24
C ALA A 79 -8.28 22.36 -11.45
N ARG A 80 -9.55 21.98 -11.29
CA ARG A 80 -10.70 22.91 -11.36
C ARG A 80 -10.62 24.00 -10.29
N ALA A 81 -10.23 23.65 -9.07
CA ALA A 81 -10.04 24.62 -7.99
C ALA A 81 -8.89 25.61 -8.31
N LYS A 82 -7.75 25.12 -8.81
CA LYS A 82 -6.64 25.97 -9.25
C LYS A 82 -7.00 26.87 -10.44
N ALA A 83 -7.85 26.39 -11.36
CA ALA A 83 -8.31 27.17 -12.49
C ALA A 83 -9.24 28.31 -12.06
N LYS A 84 -10.17 28.05 -11.14
CA LYS A 84 -11.03 29.10 -10.56
C LYS A 84 -10.20 30.17 -9.85
N ALA A 85 -9.24 29.78 -9.03
CA ALA A 85 -8.35 30.72 -8.34
C ALA A 85 -7.46 31.56 -9.27
N ARG A 86 -7.28 31.15 -10.54
CA ARG A 86 -6.54 31.93 -11.55
C ARG A 86 -7.43 32.81 -12.42
N MET A 87 -8.74 32.62 -12.38
CA MET A 87 -9.70 33.47 -13.10
C MET A 87 -10.17 34.67 -12.27
N ASP A 88 -9.98 34.66 -10.95
CA ASP A 88 -10.31 35.80 -10.07
C ASP A 88 -9.19 36.87 -10.01
N VAL A 89 -8.21 36.83 -10.94
CA VAL A 89 -7.11 37.81 -11.03
C VAL A 89 -7.18 38.52 -12.38
N ASP A 90 -8.15 39.42 -12.52
CA ASP A 90 -8.16 40.40 -13.61
C ASP A 90 -7.44 41.69 -13.16
N ASP A 91 -6.42 42.03 -13.96
CA ASP A 91 -5.83 43.34 -14.23
C ASP A 91 -5.42 44.28 -13.07
N ALA A 92 -4.26 43.99 -12.47
CA ALA A 92 -3.31 45.06 -12.16
C ALA A 92 -2.12 44.95 -13.12
N ALA A 93 -2.18 45.71 -14.21
CA ALA A 93 -1.15 45.77 -15.25
C ALA A 93 0.24 45.96 -14.65
N ALA A 94 1.07 44.91 -14.66
CA ALA A 94 2.47 45.01 -14.28
C ALA A 94 3.23 45.76 -15.40
N PRO A 95 3.98 46.84 -15.09
CA PRO A 95 4.72 47.58 -16.10
C PRO A 95 5.82 46.71 -16.75
N ARG A 96 5.87 46.73 -18.09
CA ARG A 96 6.85 45.98 -18.90
C ARG A 96 8.28 46.39 -18.54
N VAL A 97 8.99 45.52 -17.83
CA VAL A 97 10.43 45.71 -17.57
C VAL A 97 11.21 45.44 -18.87
N LYS A 98 11.95 46.45 -19.37
CA LYS A 98 12.83 46.33 -20.54
C LYS A 98 13.95 45.30 -20.24
N ARG A 99 14.00 44.20 -21.00
CA ARG A 99 15.15 43.28 -20.95
C ARG A 99 16.39 43.96 -21.54
N THR A 100 17.43 44.14 -20.74
CA THR A 100 18.78 44.44 -21.23
C THR A 100 19.42 43.16 -21.78
N LYS A 101 20.06 43.28 -22.95
CA LYS A 101 20.68 42.19 -23.70
C LYS A 101 21.91 41.67 -22.95
N LYS A 102 21.86 40.41 -22.48
CA LYS A 102 23.02 39.71 -21.92
C LYS A 102 24.00 39.40 -23.06
N THR A 103 25.15 40.08 -23.09
CA THR A 103 26.27 39.73 -23.96
C THR A 103 26.89 38.43 -23.47
N SER A 104 26.99 37.45 -24.37
CA SER A 104 27.64 36.17 -24.13
C SER A 104 29.16 36.37 -24.11
N GLY A 105 29.75 36.31 -22.92
CA GLY A 105 31.19 36.21 -22.73
C GLY A 105 31.68 34.85 -23.19
N ASN A 106 32.31 34.83 -24.36
CA ASN A 106 33.09 33.75 -24.94
C ASN A 106 34.40 33.59 -24.13
N SER A 107 34.57 32.50 -23.39
CA SER A 107 35.90 32.07 -22.92
C SER A 107 36.23 30.67 -23.45
N LYS A 108 37.23 30.66 -24.32
CA LYS A 108 37.86 29.52 -24.97
C LYS A 108 38.46 28.54 -23.95
N LYS A 109 38.26 27.24 -24.24
CA LYS A 109 39.24 26.14 -24.27
C LYS A 109 40.43 26.18 -23.28
N ALA A 110 40.48 25.16 -22.42
CA ALA A 110 41.66 24.31 -22.17
C ALA A 110 41.10 22.93 -21.76
N ALA A 111 41.04 21.91 -22.62
CA ALA A 111 42.17 21.06 -23.03
C ALA A 111 43.00 20.59 -21.83
N GLY A 112 42.59 19.46 -21.25
CA GLY A 112 43.32 18.73 -20.21
C GLY A 112 42.96 17.25 -20.33
N LYS A 113 43.39 16.66 -21.44
CA LYS A 113 43.43 15.23 -21.71
C LYS A 113 44.84 14.81 -21.34
N ASP A 114 45.02 14.10 -20.22
CA ASP A 114 46.25 13.41 -19.78
C ASP A 114 45.99 12.90 -18.34
N MET A 115 46.24 11.67 -17.89
CA MET A 115 46.71 10.43 -18.51
C MET A 115 46.07 9.26 -17.75
N MET A 116 45.81 8.18 -18.46
CA MET A 116 45.61 6.85 -17.87
C MET A 116 47.01 6.32 -17.53
N ASP A 117 47.25 5.94 -16.28
CA ASP A 117 48.31 4.99 -15.94
C ASP A 117 47.80 4.05 -14.83
N THR A 118 47.40 2.87 -15.27
CA THR A 118 47.29 1.67 -14.46
C THR A 118 48.37 0.71 -14.95
N GLN A 119 49.39 0.48 -14.13
CA GLN A 119 50.09 -0.79 -13.98
C GLN A 119 50.87 -0.79 -12.67
#